data_AF-A0A2S9GQH4-F1
#
_entry.id   AF-A0A2S9GQH4-F1
#
_cell.length_a   1.000
_cell.length_b   1.000
_cell.length_c   1.000
_cell.angle_alpha   90.00
_cell.angle_beta   90.00
_cell.angle_gamma   90.00
#
_symmetry.space_group_name_H-M   'P 1'
#
loop_
_entity.id
_entity.type
_entity.pdbx_description
1 polymer ?
#
loop_
_entity_poly.entity_id
_entity_poly.type
_entity_poly.pdbx_seq_one_letter_code
_entity_poly.pdbx_strand_id
1 'polypeptide(L)' 'LGVPVIDHWWQTETGWPIAANPMGTEPLSIKPGSPTVPMPGYDVRVLHDHGHDCAQGEEGAICIRLPLPPGT' A
#
# COMPACT_ATOMS: atom_id res chain seq x y z
N LEU A 1 1.57 13.16 23.42
CA LEU A 1 1.63 11.69 23.59
C LEU A 1 2.96 11.09 23.16
N GLY A 2 3.74 11.72 22.25
CA GLY A 2 5.11 11.26 21.95
C GLY A 2 5.18 9.88 21.30
N VAL A 3 4.07 9.42 20.72
CA VAL A 3 3.93 8.12 20.07
C VAL A 3 3.75 8.32 18.56
N PRO A 4 4.21 7.38 17.72
CA PRO A 4 4.02 7.48 16.28
C PRO A 4 2.54 7.30 15.90
N VAL A 5 2.09 8.08 14.91
CA VAL A 5 0.79 7.90 14.26
C VAL A 5 1.03 7.22 12.93
N ILE A 6 0.39 6.07 12.72
CA ILE A 6 0.65 5.21 11.56
C ILE A 6 -0.55 5.26 10.62
N ASP A 7 -0.36 5.94 9.49
CA ASP A 7 -1.27 5.85 8.36
C ASP A 7 -1.16 4.48 7.70
N HIS A 8 -2.29 3.88 7.36
CA HIS A 8 -2.39 2.60 6.68
C HIS A 8 -3.63 2.62 5.77
N TRP A 9 -3.51 2.00 4.60
CA TRP A 9 -4.54 2.04 3.56
C TRP A 9 -5.04 0.64 3.22
N TRP A 10 -6.37 0.49 3.17
CA TRP A 10 -7.11 -0.71 2.80
C TRP A 10 -8.58 -0.39 2.48
N GLN A 11 -9.34 -1.41 2.09
CA GLN A 11 -10.79 -1.33 1.84
C GLN A 11 -11.48 -2.64 2.23
N THR A 12 -12.82 -2.66 2.22
CA THR A 12 -13.63 -3.82 2.60
C THR A 12 -13.24 -5.08 1.83
N GLU A 13 -12.93 -4.94 0.55
CA GLU A 13 -12.58 -6.01 -0.39
C GLU A 13 -11.26 -6.70 -0.06
N THR A 14 -10.36 -6.02 0.66
CA THR A 14 -9.06 -6.60 1.04
C THR A 14 -9.04 -7.13 2.48
N GLY A 15 -9.96 -6.68 3.34
CA GLY A 15 -10.11 -7.14 4.73
C GLY A 15 -8.96 -6.76 5.68
N TRP A 16 -7.80 -6.36 5.16
CA TRP A 16 -6.62 -5.97 5.94
C TRP A 16 -5.71 -4.99 5.15
N PRO A 17 -4.75 -4.31 5.82
CA PRO A 17 -3.87 -3.30 5.24
C PRO A 17 -3.17 -3.72 3.94
N ILE A 18 -3.45 -2.99 2.85
CA ILE A 18 -2.72 -3.10 1.57
C ILE A 18 -1.36 -2.45 1.71
N ALA A 19 -1.30 -1.26 2.32
CA ALA A 19 -0.06 -0.55 2.63
C ALA A 19 -0.07 -0.09 4.09
N ALA A 20 1.07 -0.28 4.77
CA ALA A 20 1.25 0.13 6.16
C ALA A 20 2.75 0.28 6.51
N ASN A 21 3.03 0.82 7.69
CA ASN A 21 4.35 0.73 8.32
C ASN A 21 4.39 -0.52 9.22
N PRO A 22 5.27 -1.50 8.97
CA PRO A 22 5.28 -2.78 9.69
C PRO A 22 5.95 -2.65 11.07
N MET A 23 5.29 -1.92 11.98
CA MET A 23 5.81 -1.56 13.31
C MET A 23 6.19 -2.76 14.21
N GLY A 24 5.61 -3.94 13.96
CA GLY A 24 5.94 -5.18 14.68
C GLY A 24 7.15 -5.94 14.11
N THR A 25 7.68 -5.51 12.97
CA THR A 25 8.84 -6.13 12.31
C THR A 25 9.99 -5.14 12.23
N GLU A 26 9.84 -4.09 11.41
CA GLU A 26 10.83 -3.04 11.23
C GLU A 26 10.11 -1.72 10.98
N PRO A 27 10.11 -0.78 11.95
CA PRO A 27 9.56 0.54 11.74
C PRO A 27 10.33 1.30 10.66
N LEU A 28 9.62 1.68 9.59
CA LEU A 28 10.19 2.47 8.50
C LEU A 28 10.00 3.98 8.75
N SER A 29 10.73 4.81 8.01
CA SER A 29 10.58 6.28 8.08
C SER A 29 9.17 6.71 7.65
N ILE A 30 8.50 7.49 8.48
CA ILE A 30 7.16 8.01 8.20
C ILE A 30 7.26 9.22 7.27
N LYS A 31 6.56 9.16 6.13
CA LYS A 31 6.34 10.29 5.24
C LYS A 31 4.88 10.75 5.39
N PRO A 32 4.59 11.97 5.90
CA PRO A 32 3.22 12.45 6.04
C PRO A 32 2.43 12.38 4.74
N GLY A 33 1.20 11.85 4.81
CA GLY A 33 0.33 11.61 3.66
C GLY A 33 0.63 10.33 2.86
N SER A 34 1.55 9.49 3.33
CA SER A 34 1.84 8.17 2.75
C SER A 34 1.54 7.05 3.74
N PRO A 35 0.91 5.94 3.31
CA PRO A 35 0.74 4.74 4.12
C PRO A 35 2.01 3.86 4.17
N THR A 36 3.18 4.39 3.78
CA THR A 36 4.49 3.72 3.79
C THR A 36 4.72 2.75 2.62
N VAL A 37 4.53 1.45 2.80
CA VAL A 37 4.88 0.43 1.78
C VAL A 37 3.79 -0.63 1.64
N PRO A 38 3.67 -1.30 0.49
CA PRO A 38 2.81 -2.47 0.34
C PRO A 38 3.15 -3.57 1.36
N MET A 39 2.12 -4.18 1.93
CA MET A 39 2.27 -5.33 2.81
C MET A 39 2.55 -6.62 2.03
N PRO A 40 3.22 -7.62 2.63
CA PRO A 40 3.53 -8.87 1.96
C PRO A 40 2.30 -9.54 1.34
N GLY A 41 2.38 -9.93 0.07
CA GLY A 41 1.26 -10.52 -0.67
C GLY A 41 0.47 -9.54 -1.54
N TYR A 42 0.64 -8.22 -1.33
CA TYR A 42 0.13 -7.20 -2.24
C TYR A 42 1.21 -6.73 -3.22
N ASP A 43 1.12 -7.14 -4.49
CA ASP A 43 1.89 -6.53 -5.58
C ASP A 43 1.13 -5.30 -6.10
N VAL A 44 1.36 -4.15 -5.44
CA VAL A 44 0.71 -2.88 -5.75
C VAL A 44 1.42 -2.19 -6.91
N ARG A 45 0.64 -1.78 -7.92
CA ARG A 45 1.09 -1.12 -9.14
C ARG A 45 0.29 0.16 -9.36
N VAL A 46 0.88 1.11 -10.06
CA VAL A 46 0.18 2.28 -10.59
C VAL A 46 0.16 2.15 -12.10
N LEU A 47 -1.02 2.12 -12.71
CA LEU A 47 -1.19 1.90 -14.13
C LEU A 47 -1.81 3.14 -14.80
N HIS A 48 -1.39 3.43 -16.02
CA HIS A 48 -2.10 4.34 -16.90
C HIS A 48 -3.41 3.70 -17.41
N ASP A 49 -4.28 4.50 -18.02
CA ASP A 49 -5.59 4.07 -18.54
C ASP A 49 -5.52 2.89 -19.53
N HIS A 50 -4.38 2.71 -20.20
CA HIS A 50 -4.15 1.61 -21.14
C HIS A 50 -3.56 0.34 -20.47
N GLY A 51 -3.44 0.32 -19.14
CA GLY A 51 -3.01 -0.84 -18.37
C GLY A 51 -1.50 -1.09 -18.30
N HIS A 52 -0.67 -0.11 -18.70
CA HIS A 52 0.79 -0.19 -18.54
C HIS A 52 1.24 0.56 -17.28
N ASP A 53 2.36 0.14 -16.69
CA ASP A 53 2.90 0.75 -15.48
C ASP A 53 3.28 2.23 -15.68
N CYS A 54 2.95 3.05 -14.68
CA CYS A 54 3.40 4.43 -14.57
C CYS A 54 4.84 4.52 -14.08
N ALA A 55 5.53 5.61 -14.42
CA ALA A 55 6.81 5.93 -13.80
C ALA A 55 6.64 6.43 -12.36
N GLN A 56 7.72 6.43 -11.58
CA GLN A 56 7.69 6.94 -10.22
C GLN A 56 7.30 8.43 -10.20
N GLY A 57 6.26 8.77 -9.43
CA GLY A 57 5.79 10.15 -9.26
C GLY A 57 4.71 10.56 -10.27
N GLU A 58 4.34 9.69 -11.21
CA GLU A 58 3.21 9.91 -12.11
C GLU A 58 1.90 9.45 -11.46
N GLU A 59 0.81 10.13 -11.80
CA GLU A 59 -0.54 9.78 -11.36
C GLU A 59 -1.13 8.71 -12.27
N GLY A 60 -1.84 7.76 -11.66
CA GLY A 60 -2.53 6.68 -12.37
C GLY A 60 -3.42 5.87 -11.42
N ALA A 61 -4.05 4.83 -11.96
CA ALA A 61 -4.91 3.95 -11.19
C ALA A 61 -4.08 3.02 -10.29
N ILE A 62 -4.43 2.94 -9.00
CA ILE A 62 -3.80 1.98 -8.07
C ILE A 62 -4.43 0.61 -8.31
N CYS A 63 -3.62 -0.36 -8.71
CA CYS A 63 -4.03 -1.72 -9.02
C CYS A 63 -3.24 -2.73 -8.18
N ILE A 64 -3.82 -3.90 -7.96
CA ILE A 64 -3.16 -5.02 -7.28
C ILE A 64 -3.08 -6.18 -8.27
N ARG A 65 -1.87 -6.65 -8.55
CA ARG A 65 -1.68 -7.78 -9.45
C ARG A 65 -2.23 -9.06 -8.82
N LEU A 66 -2.91 -9.87 -9.63
CA LEU A 66 -3.40 -11.18 -9.20
C LEU A 66 -2.26 -12.22 -9.05
N PRO A 67 -2.41 -13.20 -8.13
CA PRO A 67 -3.54 -13.38 -7.23
C PRO A 67 -3.54 -12.34 -6.09
N LEU A 68 -4.74 -11.95 -5.65
CA LEU A 68 -4.86 -11.21 -4.39
C LEU A 68 -4.37 -12.09 -3.23
N PRO A 69 -3.80 -11.49 -2.18
CA PRO A 69 -3.43 -12.25 -1.01
C PRO A 69 -4.68 -12.82 -0.32
N PRO A 70 -4.51 -13.78 0.60
CA PRO A 70 -5.63 -14.38 1.30
C PRO A 70 -6.54 -13.31 1.93
N GLY A 71 -7.80 -13.31 1.47
CA GLY A 71 -8.90 -12.61 2.14
C GLY A 71 -9.56 -13.56 3.14
N THR A 72 -10.08 -13.01 4.22
CA THR A 72 -10.98 -13.72 5.16
C THR A 72 -12.32 -14.04 4.51
#